data_AF-A0ABC8V119-F1
#
_entry.id   AF-A0ABC8V119-F1
#
_cell.length_a   1.000
_cell.length_b   1.000
_cell.length_c   1.000
_cell.angle_alpha   90.00
_cell.angle_beta   90.00
_cell.angle_gamma   90.00
#
_symmetry.space_group_name_H-M   'P 1'
#
loop_
_entity.id
_entity.type
_entity.pdbx_description
1 polymer ?
#
loop_
_entity_poly.entity_id
_entity_poly.type
_entity_poly.pdbx_seq_one_letter_code
_entity_poly.pdbx_strand_id
1 'polypeptide(L)'
;MADYHFVYKDVEGASTQWDDIQRKLGNLPPKPPAFKPPPFAPAEELDSKPKDKAWIDDKTEEELEDLEDDPDLDDDRFLLEYRKKRLAEMREVAKVSRFGSVIPISGSDFVREVSQAPRTFGLS
;
A
#
# COMPACT_ATOMS: atom_id res chain seq x y z
N MET A 1 -63.55 -13.19 -6.13
CA MET A 1 -62.63 -12.07 -5.89
C MET A 1 -61.58 -12.53 -4.88
N ALA A 2 -60.29 -12.29 -5.13
CA ALA A 2 -59.27 -12.46 -4.10
C ALA A 2 -59.35 -11.29 -3.13
N ASP A 3 -59.51 -11.58 -1.84
CA ASP A 3 -59.62 -10.57 -0.79
C ASP A 3 -58.22 -10.15 -0.34
N TYR A 4 -57.72 -9.06 -0.92
CA TYR A 4 -56.39 -8.54 -0.62
C TYR A 4 -56.42 -7.79 0.72
N HIS A 5 -55.97 -8.46 1.77
CA HIS A 5 -55.76 -7.83 3.08
C HIS A 5 -54.36 -7.23 3.15
N PHE A 6 -54.28 -5.90 3.26
CA PHE A 6 -53.02 -5.19 3.45
C PHE A 6 -52.74 -4.99 4.95
N VAL A 7 -51.61 -5.50 5.44
CA VAL A 7 -51.16 -5.29 6.82
C VAL A 7 -50.08 -4.21 6.82
N TYR A 8 -50.37 -3.08 7.46
CA TYR A 8 -49.39 -2.00 7.65
C TYR A 8 -48.36 -2.42 8.71
N LYS A 9 -47.12 -2.58 8.27
CA LYS A 9 -45.95 -2.77 9.11
C LYS A 9 -45.16 -1.47 9.23
N ASP A 10 -44.34 -1.36 10.26
CA ASP A 10 -43.39 -0.28 10.45
C ASP A 10 -42.24 -0.31 9.41
N VAL A 11 -41.38 0.70 9.43
CA VAL A 11 -40.26 0.86 8.49
C VAL A 11 -39.29 -0.33 8.52
N GLU A 12 -39.16 -0.99 9.67
CA GLU A 12 -38.31 -2.18 9.85
C GLU A 12 -39.05 -3.49 9.54
N GLY A 13 -40.36 -3.45 9.24
CA GLY A 13 -41.20 -4.64 9.01
C GLY A 13 -41.37 -5.55 10.23
N ALA A 14 -40.94 -5.07 11.41
CA ALA A 14 -40.82 -5.81 12.66
C ALA A 14 -42.07 -5.72 13.55
N SER A 15 -42.92 -4.70 13.38
CA SER A 15 -44.16 -4.55 14.13
C SER A 15 -45.31 -4.00 13.30
N THR A 16 -46.54 -4.38 13.67
CA THR A 16 -47.76 -3.79 13.11
C THR A 16 -48.26 -2.64 13.98
N GLN A 17 -49.19 -1.85 13.44
CA GLN A 17 -49.87 -0.81 14.22
C GLN A 17 -50.59 -1.37 15.47
N TRP A 18 -51.09 -2.60 15.41
CA TRP A 18 -51.73 -3.26 16.56
C TRP A 18 -50.74 -3.57 17.69
N ASP A 19 -49.53 -4.01 17.35
CA ASP A 19 -48.48 -4.30 18.34
C ASP A 19 -48.06 -3.02 19.08
N ASP A 20 -48.01 -1.89 18.37
CA ASP A 20 -47.65 -0.59 18.95
C ASP A 20 -48.74 -0.05 19.87
N ILE A 21 -50.02 -0.28 19.53
CA ILE A 21 -51.15 0.04 20.42
C ILE A 21 -51.08 -0.83 21.68
N GLN A 22 -50.87 -2.14 21.56
CA GLN A 22 -50.75 -3.05 22.71
C GLN A 22 -49.59 -2.68 23.64
N ARG A 23 -48.46 -2.22 23.08
CA ARG A 23 -47.34 -1.65 23.87
C ARG A 23 -47.74 -0.36 24.60
N LYS A 24 -48.46 0.56 23.95
CA LYS A 24 -48.97 1.79 24.58
C LYS A 24 -49.95 1.52 25.72
N LEU A 25 -50.76 0.46 25.60
CA LEU A 25 -51.67 0.01 26.64
C LEU A 25 -50.97 -0.80 27.75
N GLY A 26 -49.68 -1.12 27.62
CA GLY A 26 -48.90 -1.86 28.62
C GLY A 26 -49.04 -3.39 28.56
N ASN A 27 -49.70 -3.92 27.53
CA ASN A 27 -49.93 -5.37 27.38
C ASN A 27 -48.74 -6.10 26.74
N LEU A 28 -47.87 -5.39 26.03
CA LEU A 28 -46.65 -5.93 25.41
C LEU A 28 -45.40 -5.23 25.96
N PRO A 29 -44.26 -5.95 26.03
CA PRO A 29 -42.98 -5.37 26.43
C PRO A 29 -42.53 -4.27 25.44
N PRO A 30 -41.73 -3.28 25.90
CA PRO A 30 -41.23 -2.21 25.05
C PRO A 30 -40.42 -2.76 23.87
N LYS A 31 -40.53 -2.10 22.72
CA LYS A 31 -39.84 -2.51 21.49
C LYS A 31 -38.32 -2.38 21.67
N PRO A 32 -37.50 -3.32 21.15
CA PRO A 32 -36.05 -3.14 21.13
C PRO A 32 -35.67 -1.84 20.42
N PRO A 33 -34.57 -1.19 20.82
CA PRO A 33 -34.08 0.00 20.14
C PRO A 33 -33.77 -0.32 18.67
N ALA A 34 -34.17 0.59 17.78
CA ALA A 34 -33.87 0.50 16.36
C ALA A 34 -32.36 0.32 16.15
N PHE A 35 -31.99 -0.63 15.29
CA PHE A 35 -30.58 -0.85 14.95
C PHE A 35 -30.08 0.36 14.16
N LYS A 36 -29.14 1.10 14.74
CA LYS A 36 -28.44 2.19 14.05
C LYS A 36 -27.10 1.64 13.58
N PRO A 37 -26.88 1.43 12.26
CA PRO A 37 -25.54 1.12 11.79
C PRO A 37 -24.60 2.27 12.17
N PRO A 38 -23.30 2.00 12.40
CA PRO A 38 -22.33 3.07 12.59
C PRO A 38 -22.37 4.03 11.39
N PRO A 39 -22.10 5.33 11.61
CA PRO A 39 -21.96 6.28 10.51
C PRO A 39 -20.92 5.77 9.51
N PHE A 40 -21.21 5.97 8.23
CA PHE A 40 -20.29 5.61 7.15
C PHE A 40 -18.92 6.23 7.41
N ALA A 41 -17.89 5.39 7.53
CA ALA A 41 -16.49 5.80 7.50
C ALA A 41 -15.96 5.43 6.11
N PRO A 42 -15.45 6.39 5.31
CA PRO A 42 -14.74 6.04 4.09
C PRO A 42 -13.56 5.14 4.46
N ALA A 43 -13.36 4.07 3.69
CA ALA A 43 -12.15 3.27 3.83
C ALA A 43 -10.94 4.19 3.62
N GLU A 44 -9.89 4.03 4.42
CA GLU A 44 -8.62 4.70 4.14
C GLU A 44 -8.16 4.25 2.76
N GLU A 45 -8.29 5.12 1.75
CA GLU A 45 -7.78 4.86 0.43
C GLU A 45 -6.28 4.63 0.55
N LEU A 46 -5.82 3.44 0.15
CA LEU A 46 -4.40 3.08 0.20
C LEU A 46 -3.54 4.09 -0.59
N ASP A 47 -4.14 4.75 -1.58
CA ASP A 47 -3.53 5.79 -2.42
C ASP A 47 -3.33 7.13 -1.69
N SER A 48 -3.95 7.33 -0.52
CA SER A 48 -3.73 8.54 0.30
C SER A 48 -2.50 8.43 1.22
N LYS A 49 -1.82 7.28 1.23
CA LYS A 49 -0.59 7.13 2.02
C LYS A 49 0.56 7.90 1.38
N PRO A 50 1.41 8.56 2.18
CA PRO A 50 2.59 9.25 1.65
C PRO A 50 3.50 8.24 0.96
N LYS A 51 3.90 8.55 -0.28
CA LYS A 51 4.78 7.72 -1.13
C LYS A 51 6.24 7.93 -0.71
N ASP A 52 6.54 7.60 0.54
CA ASP A 52 7.84 7.78 1.18
C ASP A 52 8.89 6.77 0.67
N LYS A 53 10.15 6.91 1.10
CA LYS A 53 11.26 6.04 0.68
C LYS A 53 10.95 4.54 0.81
N ALA A 54 10.36 4.14 1.94
CA ALA A 54 10.04 2.74 2.21
C ALA A 54 8.99 2.17 1.24
N TRP A 55 8.11 3.03 0.71
CA TRP A 55 7.12 2.63 -0.29
C TRP A 55 7.80 2.37 -1.65
N ILE A 56 8.79 3.18 -2.03
CA ILE A 56 9.56 2.97 -3.28
C ILE A 56 10.48 1.74 -3.17
N ASP A 57 11.13 1.56 -2.03
CA ASP A 57 12.08 0.45 -1.82
C ASP A 57 11.38 -0.93 -1.80
N ASP A 58 10.06 -0.98 -1.57
CA ASP A 58 9.25 -2.21 -1.60
C ASP A 58 8.78 -2.58 -3.02
N LYS A 59 8.93 -1.67 -4.01
CA LYS A 59 8.49 -1.89 -5.39
C LYS A 59 9.43 -2.77 -6.20
N THR A 60 8.82 -3.57 -7.06
CA THR A 60 9.52 -4.35 -8.08
C THR A 60 9.91 -3.50 -9.29
N GLU A 61 10.84 -3.98 -10.11
CA GLU A 61 11.31 -3.26 -11.32
C GLU A 61 10.15 -2.92 -12.27
N GLU A 62 9.25 -3.87 -12.54
CA GLU A 62 8.08 -3.67 -13.41
C GLU A 62 7.13 -2.61 -12.84
N GLU A 63 6.89 -2.60 -11.53
CA GLU A 63 6.06 -1.57 -10.89
C GLU A 63 6.72 -0.20 -10.94
N LEU A 64 8.05 -0.11 -10.85
CA LEU A 64 8.76 1.16 -10.95
C LEU A 64 8.68 1.74 -12.36
N GLU A 65 8.70 0.90 -13.40
CA GLU A 65 8.50 1.32 -14.80
C GLU A 65 7.09 1.90 -15.00
N ASP A 66 6.05 1.21 -14.51
CA ASP A 66 4.66 1.70 -14.61
C ASP A 66 4.47 3.04 -13.88
N LEU A 67 5.22 3.27 -12.80
CA LEU A 67 5.17 4.51 -12.01
C LEU A 67 5.96 5.66 -12.67
N GLU A 68 6.86 5.41 -13.62
CA GLU A 68 7.57 6.48 -14.33
C GLU A 68 6.61 7.37 -15.14
N ASP A 69 5.52 6.78 -15.64
CA ASP A 69 4.50 7.47 -16.44
C ASP A 69 3.41 8.15 -15.59
N ASP A 70 3.44 8.03 -14.25
CA ASP A 70 2.45 8.65 -13.35
C ASP A 70 2.77 10.16 -13.14
N PRO A 71 1.95 11.08 -13.68
CA PRO A 71 2.21 12.52 -13.58
C PRO A 71 2.10 13.05 -12.14
N ASP A 72 1.38 12.36 -11.24
CA ASP A 72 1.25 12.77 -9.85
C ASP A 72 2.51 12.45 -9.03
N LEU A 73 3.41 11.62 -9.57
CA LEU A 73 4.70 11.30 -8.95
C LEU A 73 5.81 12.28 -9.33
N ASP A 74 5.82 12.78 -10.57
CA ASP A 74 6.92 13.61 -11.08
C ASP A 74 6.98 15.00 -10.41
N ASP A 75 5.85 15.49 -9.89
CA ASP A 75 5.74 16.76 -9.15
C ASP A 75 6.15 16.67 -7.67
N ASP A 76 6.41 15.46 -7.14
CA ASP A 76 6.83 15.31 -5.75
C ASP A 76 8.32 15.65 -5.57
N ARG A 77 8.57 16.75 -4.86
CA ARG A 77 9.92 17.20 -4.48
C ARG A 77 10.74 16.09 -3.84
N PHE A 78 10.11 15.19 -3.09
CA PHE A 78 10.78 14.05 -2.46
C PHE A 78 11.42 13.12 -3.50
N LEU A 79 10.71 12.79 -4.57
CA LEU A 79 11.18 11.87 -5.62
C LEU A 79 12.37 12.44 -6.40
N LEU A 80 12.32 13.73 -6.74
CA LEU A 80 13.44 14.42 -7.39
C LEU A 80 14.71 14.41 -6.53
N GLU A 81 14.58 14.68 -5.22
CA GLU A 81 15.69 14.62 -4.27
C GLU A 81 16.21 13.18 -4.12
N TYR A 82 15.31 12.19 -4.06
CA TYR A 82 15.68 10.77 -3.97
C TYR A 82 16.46 10.28 -5.19
N ARG A 83 15.97 10.58 -6.41
CA ARG A 83 16.63 10.25 -7.69
C ARG A 83 18.03 10.86 -7.75
N LYS A 84 18.16 12.15 -7.41
CA LYS A 84 19.47 12.83 -7.37
C LYS A 84 20.43 12.16 -6.39
N LYS A 85 19.95 11.80 -5.20
CA LYS A 85 20.76 11.12 -4.18
C LYS A 85 21.26 9.75 -4.66
N ARG A 86 20.37 8.90 -5.18
CA ARG A 86 20.75 7.56 -5.70
C ARG A 86 21.73 7.66 -6.85
N LEU A 87 21.53 8.60 -7.77
CA LEU A 87 22.46 8.82 -8.87
C LEU A 87 23.83 9.31 -8.38
N ALA A 88 23.87 10.15 -7.35
CA ALA A 88 25.13 10.58 -6.73
C ALA A 88 25.86 9.40 -6.08
N GLU A 89 25.16 8.55 -5.31
CA GLU A 89 25.71 7.32 -4.71
C GLU A 89 26.32 6.41 -5.79
N MET A 90 25.59 6.13 -6.88
CA MET A 90 26.09 5.31 -7.98
C MET A 90 27.32 5.94 -8.67
N ARG A 91 27.34 7.27 -8.83
CA ARG A 91 28.49 7.99 -9.39
C ARG A 91 29.71 7.90 -8.47
N GLU A 92 29.54 8.01 -7.15
CA GLU A 92 30.63 7.86 -6.20
C GLU A 92 31.20 6.43 -6.24
N VAL A 93 30.34 5.41 -6.26
CA VAL A 93 30.77 4.01 -6.43
C VAL A 93 31.52 3.82 -7.74
N ALA A 94 31.01 4.37 -8.85
CA ALA A 94 31.65 4.26 -10.16
C ALA A 94 32.98 5.05 -10.26
N LYS A 95 33.15 6.14 -9.50
CA LYS A 95 34.40 6.92 -9.43
C LYS A 95 35.51 6.17 -8.72
N VAL A 96 35.21 5.17 -7.90
CA VAL A 96 36.22 4.28 -7.32
C VAL A 96 36.75 3.36 -8.44
N SER A 97 37.60 3.91 -9.31
CA SER A 97 38.26 3.17 -10.38
C SER A 97 39.29 2.22 -9.76
N ARG A 98 38.84 1.03 -9.39
CA ARG A 98 39.69 0.00 -8.77
C ARG A 98 40.65 -0.66 -9.76
N PHE A 99 40.33 -0.54 -11.05
CA PHE A 99 41.12 -1.01 -12.19
C PHE A 99 41.30 0.15 -13.17
N GLY A 100 42.26 0.06 -14.08
CA GLY A 100 42.56 1.15 -15.03
C GLY A 100 43.89 1.04 -15.76
N SER A 101 44.71 0.06 -15.43
CA SER A 101 45.96 -0.24 -16.12
C SER A 101 46.14 -1.76 -16.29
N VAL A 102 46.89 -2.14 -17.31
CA VAL A 102 47.28 -3.54 -17.54
C VAL A 102 48.65 -3.76 -16.87
N ILE A 103 48.72 -4.72 -15.95
CA ILE A 103 49.93 -5.06 -15.21
C ILE A 103 50.32 -6.49 -15.57
N PRO A 104 51.57 -6.77 -15.95
CA PRO A 104 52.04 -8.15 -16.14
C PRO A 104 52.10 -8.87 -14.79
N ILE A 105 51.56 -10.08 -14.73
CA ILE A 105 51.52 -10.91 -13.52
C ILE A 105 52.31 -12.22 -13.72
N SER A 106 52.85 -12.76 -12.63
CA SER A 106 53.45 -14.09 -12.63
C SER A 106 52.41 -15.19 -12.36
N GLY A 107 52.76 -16.45 -12.57
CA GLY A 107 51.86 -17.58 -12.31
C GLY A 107 51.40 -17.67 -10.85
N SER A 108 52.25 -17.32 -9.88
CA SER A 108 51.88 -17.27 -8.47
C SER A 108 50.92 -16.12 -8.15
N ASP A 109 51.06 -14.98 -8.81
CA ASP A 109 50.16 -13.83 -8.63
C ASP A 109 48.76 -14.15 -9.15
N PHE A 110 48.65 -14.87 -10.27
CA PHE A 110 47.36 -15.33 -10.81
C PHE A 110 46.57 -16.19 -9.81
N VAL A 111 47.23 -17.13 -9.12
CA VAL A 111 46.56 -17.98 -8.13
C VAL A 111 46.01 -17.13 -6.98
N ARG A 112 46.82 -16.19 -6.47
CA ARG A 112 46.40 -15.32 -5.38
C ARG A 112 45.24 -14.39 -5.78
N GLU A 113 45.33 -13.79 -6.97
CA GLU A 113 44.46 -12.68 -7.37
C GLU A 113 43.19 -13.13 -8.10
N VAL A 114 43.19 -14.33 -8.69
CA VAL A 114 42.04 -14.86 -9.45
C VAL A 114 41.44 -16.09 -8.77
N SER A 115 42.24 -17.10 -8.43
CA SER A 115 41.69 -18.35 -7.90
C SER A 115 41.41 -18.33 -6.39
N GLN A 116 42.14 -17.50 -5.63
CA GLN A 116 41.94 -17.30 -4.18
C GLN A 116 41.27 -15.97 -3.84
N ALA A 117 40.74 -15.30 -4.85
CA ALA A 117 40.16 -13.99 -4.72
C ALA A 117 38.85 -14.06 -3.87
N PRO A 118 38.64 -13.19 -2.86
CA PRO A 118 37.42 -13.18 -2.05
C PRO A 118 36.18 -12.83 -2.87
N ARG A 119 35.05 -13.52 -2.68
CA ARG A 119 33.82 -13.34 -3.46
C ARG A 119 33.23 -11.90 -3.44
N THR A 120 33.66 -11.07 -2.48
CA THR A 120 33.27 -9.67 -2.31
C THR A 120 33.98 -8.71 -3.29
N PHE A 121 34.21 -9.12 -4.55
CA PHE A 121 34.74 -8.24 -5.61
C PHE A 121 33.71 -7.24 -6.15
N GLY A 122 32.49 -7.19 -5.60
CA GLY A 122 31.36 -6.53 -6.25
C GLY A 122 30.70 -5.36 -5.53
N LEU A 123 30.73 -5.24 -4.20
CA LEU A 123 29.94 -4.22 -3.49
C LEU A 123 30.63 -3.77 -2.19
N SER A 124 31.22 -2.59 -2.23
CA SER A 124 31.44 -1.70 -1.09
C SER A 124 31.19 -0.27 -1.54
#